data_AF-A0A7W9W5U7-F1
#
_entry.id   AF-A0A7W9W5U7-F1
#
_cell.length_a   1.000
_cell.length_b   1.000
_cell.length_c   1.000
_cell.angle_alpha   90.00
_cell.angle_beta   90.00
_cell.angle_gamma   90.00
#
_symmetry.space_group_name_H-M   'P 1'
#
loop_
_entity.id
_entity.type
_entity.pdbx_description
1 polymer ?
#
loop_
_entity_poly.entity_id
_entity_poly.type
_entity_poly.pdbx_seq_one_letter_code
_entity_poly.pdbx_strand_id
1 'polypeptide(L)'
;MSQPISRRKLATLASGLFVASHASAQTTPEGGPVEAPFTRDYDPPKFKPGWKKPQLNRQLAQDFIIYAHSDLDMVKKLLEKEPALLNATIDWGGGDWETGLGGASHMGRRDIVEFLLERGARPDLFCATMLGQLETVKAFLTLQPKMIDTKGPHGFTLHWHAQVGGKNSEAVLDYLQSIKKLELKPIPFLKK
;
A
#
# COMPACT_ATOMS: atom_id res chain seq x y z
N MET A 1 -63.86 49.05 -38.67
CA MET A 1 -63.74 47.89 -37.74
C MET A 1 -62.64 48.22 -36.77
N SER A 2 -63.03 48.54 -35.54
CA SER A 2 -62.18 49.10 -34.48
C SER A 2 -61.41 47.97 -33.78
N GLN A 3 -60.08 48.09 -33.68
CA GLN A 3 -59.23 47.20 -32.88
C GLN A 3 -58.91 47.90 -31.55
N PRO A 4 -59.22 47.31 -30.39
CA PRO A 4 -58.76 47.84 -29.12
C PRO A 4 -57.39 47.25 -28.75
N ILE A 5 -56.45 48.15 -28.45
CA ILE A 5 -55.21 47.86 -27.74
C ILE A 5 -55.57 47.51 -26.28
N SER A 6 -55.07 46.38 -25.75
CA SER A 6 -55.09 46.10 -24.31
C SER A 6 -53.68 45.84 -23.78
N ARG A 7 -53.40 46.45 -22.63
CA ARG A 7 -52.09 46.59 -21.97
C ARG A 7 -51.84 45.46 -20.97
N ARG A 8 -50.58 44.98 -20.97
CA ARG A 8 -49.78 44.45 -19.84
C ARG A 8 -50.30 43.25 -19.04
N LYS A 9 -49.58 42.12 -19.13
CA LYS A 9 -49.03 41.31 -18.01
C LYS A 9 -47.74 40.64 -18.53
N LEU A 10 -46.56 41.14 -18.19
CA LEU A 10 -45.71 40.78 -17.03
C LEU A 10 -45.27 39.30 -17.03
N ALA A 11 -43.95 39.16 -17.07
CA ALA A 11 -43.10 37.98 -17.19
C ALA A 11 -43.40 36.80 -16.26
N THR A 12 -43.13 35.60 -16.79
CA THR A 12 -42.34 34.59 -16.08
C THR A 12 -41.56 33.75 -17.09
N LEU A 13 -40.26 34.03 -17.24
CA LEU A 13 -39.32 33.06 -17.80
C LEU A 13 -39.17 31.94 -16.75
N ALA A 14 -39.75 30.77 -17.02
CA ALA A 14 -39.36 29.56 -16.33
C ALA A 14 -38.12 29.00 -17.04
N SER A 15 -36.94 29.46 -16.62
CA SER A 15 -35.68 28.81 -16.92
C SER A 15 -35.69 27.46 -16.22
N GLY A 16 -36.13 26.42 -16.92
CA GLY A 16 -35.99 25.04 -16.47
C GLY A 16 -34.53 24.65 -16.45
N LEU A 17 -33.85 24.90 -15.32
CA LEU A 17 -32.63 24.17 -14.98
C LEU A 17 -33.05 22.71 -14.78
N PHE A 18 -32.88 21.88 -15.81
CA PHE A 18 -32.71 20.47 -15.57
C PHE A 18 -31.35 20.29 -14.89
N VAL A 19 -31.35 20.27 -13.57
CA VAL A 19 -30.27 19.66 -12.81
C VAL A 19 -30.30 18.19 -13.21
N ALA A 20 -29.43 17.81 -14.14
CA ALA A 20 -29.09 16.42 -14.34
C ALA A 20 -28.48 15.93 -13.03
N SER A 21 -29.32 15.36 -12.17
CA SER A 21 -28.86 14.57 -11.04
C SER A 21 -28.02 13.44 -11.63
N HIS A 22 -26.71 13.65 -11.67
CA HIS A 22 -25.77 12.55 -11.68
C HIS A 22 -25.94 11.88 -10.31
N ALA A 23 -26.99 11.08 -10.18
CA ALA A 23 -27.00 9.99 -9.24
C ALA A 23 -25.82 9.13 -9.67
N SER A 24 -24.66 9.35 -9.05
CA SER A 24 -23.59 8.39 -9.03
C SER A 24 -24.22 7.12 -8.52
N ALA A 25 -24.53 6.20 -9.42
CA ALA A 25 -24.84 4.84 -9.04
C ALA A 25 -23.63 4.37 -8.23
N GLN A 26 -23.76 4.37 -6.91
CA GLN A 26 -22.87 3.61 -6.04
C GLN A 26 -23.19 2.15 -6.36
N THR A 27 -22.55 1.65 -7.41
CA THR A 27 -22.30 0.23 -7.56
C THR A 27 -21.48 -0.13 -6.33
N THR A 28 -22.11 -0.76 -5.34
CA THR A 28 -21.38 -1.50 -4.30
C THR A 28 -20.41 -2.42 -5.03
N PRO A 29 -19.09 -2.26 -4.87
CA PRO A 29 -18.15 -3.22 -5.43
C PRO A 29 -18.45 -4.58 -4.81
N GLU A 30 -18.74 -5.59 -5.63
CA GLU A 30 -18.73 -6.98 -5.16
C GLU A 30 -17.30 -7.31 -4.71
N GLY A 31 -17.10 -7.54 -3.41
CA GLY A 31 -15.83 -8.00 -2.83
C GLY A 31 -14.75 -6.92 -2.70
N GLY A 32 -14.73 -6.23 -1.56
CA GLY A 32 -13.65 -5.32 -1.16
C GLY A 32 -13.15 -5.63 0.26
N PRO A 33 -12.17 -4.88 0.80
CA PRO A 33 -11.65 -5.12 2.14
C PRO A 33 -12.72 -4.91 3.21
N VAL A 34 -12.96 -5.93 4.03
CA VAL A 34 -13.92 -5.92 5.15
C VAL A 34 -13.15 -6.08 6.47
N GLU A 35 -13.54 -5.32 7.49
CA GLU A 35 -12.95 -5.47 8.83
C GLU A 35 -13.47 -6.73 9.53
N ALA A 36 -12.60 -7.36 10.33
CA ALA A 36 -13.03 -8.47 11.17
C ALA A 36 -14.09 -8.01 12.19
N PRO A 37 -15.04 -8.88 12.59
CA PRO A 37 -16.03 -8.54 13.62
C PRO A 37 -15.35 -8.07 14.90
N PHE A 38 -15.87 -7.01 15.50
CA PHE A 38 -15.37 -6.45 16.75
C PHE A 38 -16.49 -6.26 17.76
N THR A 39 -16.39 -6.95 18.89
CA THR A 39 -17.18 -6.71 20.09
C THR A 39 -16.23 -6.33 21.21
N ARG A 40 -16.50 -5.22 21.89
CA ARG A 40 -15.67 -4.77 23.00
C ARG A 40 -16.09 -5.47 24.30
N ASP A 41 -15.18 -6.17 24.95
CA ASP A 41 -15.32 -6.82 26.26
C ASP A 41 -14.53 -6.09 27.37
N TYR A 42 -14.16 -4.83 27.13
CA TYR A 42 -13.38 -3.97 28.02
C TYR A 42 -13.88 -2.51 28.01
N ASP A 43 -13.48 -1.72 29.02
CA ASP A 43 -13.80 -0.28 29.06
C ASP A 43 -13.09 0.50 27.93
N PRO A 44 -13.78 1.41 27.22
CA PRO A 44 -13.16 2.17 26.15
C PRO A 44 -12.04 3.10 26.68
N PRO A 45 -10.98 3.36 25.88
CA PRO A 45 -9.96 4.33 26.25
C PRO A 45 -10.56 5.72 26.56
N LYS A 46 -10.05 6.35 27.64
CA LYS A 46 -10.51 7.69 28.05
C LYS A 46 -10.13 8.77 27.02
N PHE A 47 -8.98 8.61 26.38
CA PHE A 47 -8.54 9.49 25.31
C PHE A 47 -9.25 9.16 24.00
N LYS A 48 -9.86 10.18 23.38
CA LYS A 48 -10.56 10.05 22.09
C LYS A 48 -9.79 10.81 21.02
N PRO A 49 -9.05 10.14 20.13
CA PRO A 49 -8.37 10.82 19.04
C PRO A 49 -9.37 11.44 18.07
N GLY A 50 -9.03 12.60 17.51
CA GLY A 50 -9.84 13.26 16.48
C GLY A 50 -9.42 12.83 15.08
N TRP A 51 -10.39 12.49 14.23
CA TRP A 51 -10.19 12.16 12.81
C TRP A 51 -10.38 13.40 11.93
N LYS A 52 -9.43 14.34 11.99
CA LYS A 52 -9.56 15.66 11.35
C LYS A 52 -9.43 15.63 9.82
N LYS A 53 -8.72 14.65 9.27
CA LYS A 53 -8.53 14.46 7.83
C LYS A 53 -9.19 13.15 7.40
N PRO A 54 -9.75 13.07 6.19
CA PRO A 54 -10.15 11.79 5.62
C PRO A 54 -8.99 10.80 5.65
N GLN A 55 -9.29 9.55 5.97
CA GLN A 55 -8.32 8.48 5.82
C GLN A 55 -8.02 8.24 4.34
N LEU A 56 -6.85 7.66 4.04
CA LEU A 56 -6.55 7.22 2.69
C LEU A 56 -7.61 6.23 2.22
N ASN A 57 -8.03 6.36 0.96
CA ASN A 57 -8.94 5.41 0.37
C ASN A 57 -8.27 4.02 0.35
N ARG A 58 -8.90 3.04 0.99
CA ARG A 58 -8.31 1.71 1.18
C ARG A 58 -8.07 0.99 -0.16
N GLN A 59 -8.96 1.16 -1.13
CA GLN A 59 -8.79 0.59 -2.48
C GLN A 59 -7.63 1.24 -3.22
N LEU A 60 -7.46 2.56 -3.11
CA LEU A 60 -6.32 3.25 -3.70
C LEU A 60 -4.98 2.79 -3.09
N ALA A 61 -4.93 2.58 -1.77
CA ALA A 61 -3.76 2.03 -1.09
C ALA A 61 -3.49 0.58 -1.52
N GLN A 62 -4.53 -0.24 -1.63
CA GLN A 62 -4.44 -1.60 -2.17
C GLN A 62 -3.86 -1.61 -3.58
N ASP A 63 -4.41 -0.81 -4.48
CA ASP A 63 -3.95 -0.72 -5.88
C ASP A 63 -2.47 -0.31 -5.92
N PHE A 64 -2.08 0.71 -5.14
CA PHE A 64 -0.69 1.15 -5.05
C PHE A 64 0.26 0.03 -4.60
N ILE A 65 -0.10 -0.73 -3.57
CA ILE A 65 0.73 -1.83 -3.07
C ILE A 65 0.79 -2.96 -4.09
N ILE A 66 -0.32 -3.33 -4.74
CA ILE A 66 -0.34 -4.33 -5.82
C ILE A 66 0.59 -3.92 -6.95
N TYR A 67 0.51 -2.67 -7.42
CA TYR A 67 1.41 -2.19 -8.47
C TYR A 67 2.86 -2.14 -8.01
N ALA A 68 3.15 -1.90 -6.73
CA ALA A 68 4.52 -1.93 -6.21
C ALA A 68 5.21 -3.30 -6.34
N HIS A 69 4.46 -4.39 -6.59
CA HIS A 69 5.04 -5.69 -6.90
C HIS A 69 5.65 -5.76 -8.30
N SER A 70 5.24 -4.89 -9.24
CA SER A 70 5.57 -5.11 -10.66
C SER A 70 5.60 -3.90 -11.61
N ASP A 71 4.92 -2.80 -11.29
CA ASP A 71 4.67 -1.71 -12.24
C ASP A 71 5.16 -0.37 -11.68
N LEU A 72 6.39 -0.01 -12.02
CA LEU A 72 7.02 1.24 -11.57
C LEU A 72 6.28 2.48 -12.08
N ASP A 73 5.71 2.44 -13.28
CA ASP A 73 5.05 3.61 -13.86
C ASP A 73 3.70 3.86 -13.18
N MET A 74 2.97 2.80 -12.83
CA MET A 74 1.78 2.92 -11.99
C MET A 74 2.12 3.37 -10.56
N VAL A 75 3.21 2.87 -9.97
CA VAL A 75 3.70 3.35 -8.66
C VAL A 75 3.96 4.86 -8.71
N LYS A 76 4.68 5.34 -9.73
CA LYS A 76 4.95 6.77 -9.97
C LYS A 76 3.66 7.58 -10.06
N LYS A 77 2.76 7.16 -10.95
CA LYS A 77 1.49 7.85 -11.22
C LYS A 77 0.61 7.96 -9.97
N LEU A 78 0.47 6.86 -9.22
CA LEU A 78 -0.37 6.86 -8.03
C LEU A 78 0.26 7.69 -6.90
N LEU A 79 1.58 7.61 -6.72
CA LEU A 79 2.26 8.38 -5.69
C LEU A 79 2.28 9.89 -5.98
N GLU A 80 2.35 10.29 -7.25
CA GLU A 80 2.17 11.69 -7.66
C GLU A 80 0.75 12.19 -7.34
N LYS A 81 -0.26 11.34 -7.59
CA LYS A 81 -1.67 11.65 -7.30
C LYS A 81 -1.95 11.78 -5.79
N GLU A 82 -1.38 10.89 -4.98
CA GLU A 82 -1.59 10.85 -3.52
C GLU A 82 -0.27 10.53 -2.80
N PRO A 83 0.51 11.55 -2.39
CA PRO A 83 1.81 11.37 -1.75
C PRO A 83 1.77 10.58 -0.44
N ALA A 84 0.62 10.56 0.27
CA ALA A 84 0.50 9.80 1.50
C ALA A 84 0.54 8.27 1.29
N LEU A 85 0.42 7.80 0.04
CA LEU A 85 0.59 6.38 -0.31
C LEU A 85 1.98 5.85 0.00
N LEU A 86 3.02 6.70 0.06
CA LEU A 86 4.41 6.30 0.26
C LEU A 86 4.61 5.34 1.45
N ASN A 87 3.87 5.60 2.52
CA ASN A 87 3.92 4.79 3.75
C ASN A 87 2.53 4.21 4.08
N ALA A 88 1.64 4.10 3.10
CA ALA A 88 0.37 3.41 3.29
C ALA A 88 0.63 1.92 3.55
N THR A 89 -0.16 1.36 4.46
CA THR A 89 -0.12 -0.06 4.82
C THR A 89 -1.51 -0.65 4.69
N ILE A 90 -1.61 -1.86 4.13
CA ILE A 90 -2.84 -2.65 4.06
C ILE A 90 -2.67 -3.91 4.90
N ASP A 91 -3.71 -4.28 5.63
CA ASP A 91 -3.87 -5.63 6.18
C ASP A 91 -4.59 -6.47 5.13
N TRP A 92 -3.89 -7.45 4.54
CA TRP A 92 -4.50 -8.41 3.62
C TRP A 92 -5.44 -9.39 4.33
N GLY A 93 -5.43 -9.39 5.67
CA GLY A 93 -6.20 -10.27 6.54
C GLY A 93 -5.29 -11.14 7.39
N GLY A 94 -5.74 -11.49 8.60
CA GLY A 94 -4.98 -12.37 9.50
C GLY A 94 -3.69 -11.75 10.04
N GLY A 95 -3.54 -10.43 9.97
CA GLY A 95 -2.33 -9.72 10.41
C GLY A 95 -1.23 -9.66 9.36
N ASP A 96 -1.55 -9.90 8.09
CA ASP A 96 -0.62 -9.78 6.97
C ASP A 96 -0.53 -8.32 6.48
N TRP A 97 0.25 -7.52 7.21
CA TRP A 97 0.42 -6.10 6.93
C TRP A 97 1.52 -5.84 5.89
N GLU A 98 1.21 -5.03 4.88
CA GLU A 98 2.14 -4.72 3.80
C GLU A 98 2.14 -3.25 3.39
N THR A 99 3.32 -2.74 3.03
CA THR A 99 3.52 -1.44 2.37
C THR A 99 3.97 -1.61 0.92
N GLY A 100 3.93 -0.55 0.11
CA GLY A 100 4.47 -0.61 -1.25
C GLY A 100 5.97 -0.99 -1.28
N LEU A 101 6.74 -0.52 -0.29
CA LEU A 101 8.14 -0.92 -0.13
C LEU A 101 8.28 -2.42 0.19
N GLY A 102 7.39 -2.97 1.02
CA GLY A 102 7.32 -4.40 1.34
C GLY A 102 7.03 -5.26 0.12
N GLY A 103 6.04 -4.86 -0.69
CA GLY A 103 5.69 -5.53 -1.96
C GLY A 103 6.87 -5.56 -2.93
N ALA A 104 7.47 -4.40 -3.19
CA ALA A 104 8.64 -4.30 -4.05
C ALA A 104 9.83 -5.12 -3.52
N SER A 105 10.03 -5.15 -2.20
CA SER A 105 11.15 -5.84 -1.55
C SER A 105 11.02 -7.37 -1.60
N HIS A 106 9.82 -7.95 -1.46
CA HIS A 106 9.68 -9.40 -1.55
C HIS A 106 9.64 -9.91 -3.00
N MET A 107 9.41 -9.00 -3.95
CA MET A 107 9.47 -9.28 -5.39
C MET A 107 10.85 -9.05 -6.02
N GLY A 108 11.83 -8.54 -5.24
CA GLY A 108 13.17 -8.22 -5.76
C GLY A 108 13.19 -7.04 -6.74
N ARG A 109 12.15 -6.19 -6.73
CA ARG A 109 12.01 -5.03 -7.61
C ARG A 109 12.84 -3.85 -7.13
N ARG A 110 14.17 -3.98 -7.29
CA ARG A 110 15.15 -2.96 -6.88
C ARG A 110 14.85 -1.59 -7.49
N ASP A 111 14.38 -1.54 -8.73
CA ASP A 111 13.95 -0.31 -9.42
C ASP A 111 12.82 0.44 -8.67
N ILE A 112 11.84 -0.30 -8.15
CA ILE A 112 10.73 0.26 -7.36
C ILE A 112 11.20 0.59 -5.95
N VAL A 113 12.01 -0.27 -5.32
CA VAL A 113 12.55 -0.02 -3.98
C VAL A 113 13.40 1.26 -3.95
N GLU A 114 14.35 1.42 -4.87
CA GLU A 114 15.20 2.60 -4.95
C GLU A 114 14.35 3.86 -5.16
N PHE A 115 13.40 3.83 -6.09
CA PHE A 115 12.47 4.93 -6.34
C PHE A 115 11.68 5.36 -5.08
N LEU A 116 11.20 4.40 -4.30
CA LEU A 116 10.43 4.66 -3.07
C LEU A 116 11.36 5.20 -1.96
N LEU A 117 12.58 4.68 -1.83
CA LEU A 117 13.56 5.17 -0.86
C LEU A 117 14.02 6.60 -1.17
N GLU A 118 14.23 6.94 -2.45
CA GLU A 118 14.51 8.32 -2.88
C GLU A 118 13.43 9.32 -2.46
N ARG A 119 12.20 8.84 -2.24
CA ARG A 119 11.06 9.66 -1.79
C ARG A 119 10.87 9.65 -0.28
N GLY A 120 11.72 8.96 0.46
CA GLY A 120 11.67 8.87 1.92
C GLY A 120 10.73 7.78 2.44
N ALA A 121 10.49 6.70 1.67
CA ALA A 121 9.89 5.50 2.23
C ALA A 121 10.73 4.99 3.40
N ARG A 122 10.08 4.45 4.44
CA ARG A 122 10.77 3.98 5.65
C ARG A 122 11.30 2.56 5.41
N PRO A 123 12.62 2.35 5.28
CA PRO A 123 13.17 1.01 5.12
C PRO A 123 12.95 0.17 6.38
N ASP A 124 12.67 -1.11 6.17
CA ASP A 124 12.68 -2.13 7.21
C ASP A 124 13.83 -3.13 6.99
N LEU A 125 13.94 -4.11 7.88
CA LEU A 125 14.97 -5.14 7.79
C LEU A 125 14.84 -5.99 6.52
N PHE A 126 13.62 -6.20 6.00
CA PHE A 126 13.37 -6.99 4.80
C PHE A 126 13.86 -6.28 3.54
N CYS A 127 13.62 -4.98 3.43
CA CYS A 127 14.18 -4.10 2.41
C CYS A 127 15.72 -4.09 2.46
N ALA A 128 16.31 -3.87 3.64
CA ALA A 128 17.77 -3.90 3.80
C ALA A 128 18.37 -5.26 3.38
N THR A 129 17.66 -6.34 3.67
CA THR A 129 18.03 -7.71 3.29
C THR A 129 17.99 -7.90 1.77
N MET A 130 16.93 -7.45 1.09
CA MET A 130 16.82 -7.51 -0.38
C MET A 130 17.85 -6.61 -1.08
N LEU A 131 18.22 -5.48 -0.48
CA LEU A 131 19.23 -4.59 -1.03
C LEU A 131 20.67 -5.06 -0.80
N GLY A 132 20.88 -6.08 0.03
CA GLY A 132 22.22 -6.62 0.29
C GLY A 132 23.01 -5.80 1.32
N GLN A 133 22.32 -5.04 2.17
CA GLN A 133 22.95 -4.19 3.18
C GLN A 133 23.44 -5.01 4.38
N LEU A 134 24.52 -5.79 4.18
CA LEU A 134 25.03 -6.77 5.13
C LEU A 134 25.26 -6.22 6.53
N GLU A 135 25.92 -5.07 6.64
CA GLU A 135 26.25 -4.50 7.95
C GLU A 135 25.01 -3.99 8.70
N THR A 136 24.01 -3.46 7.97
CA THR A 136 22.70 -3.14 8.55
C THR A 136 22.03 -4.40 9.09
N VAL A 137 21.97 -5.48 8.28
CA VAL A 137 21.34 -6.74 8.69
C VAL A 137 22.03 -7.34 9.92
N LYS A 138 23.37 -7.35 9.95
CA LYS A 138 24.15 -7.77 11.12
C LYS A 138 23.83 -6.94 12.35
N ALA A 139 23.73 -5.62 12.22
CA ALA A 139 23.43 -4.73 13.34
C ALA A 139 22.05 -5.04 13.94
N PHE A 140 21.02 -5.21 13.10
CA PHE A 140 19.68 -5.58 13.55
C PHE A 140 19.65 -6.95 14.25
N LEU A 141 20.29 -7.97 13.67
CA LEU A 141 20.32 -9.31 14.26
C LEU A 141 21.23 -9.39 15.49
N THR A 142 22.20 -8.50 15.63
CA THR A 142 22.98 -8.34 16.87
C THR A 142 22.12 -7.75 17.98
N LEU A 143 21.35 -6.70 17.67
CA LEU A 143 20.48 -6.03 18.63
C LEU A 143 19.29 -6.90 19.06
N GLN A 144 18.68 -7.61 18.11
CA GLN A 144 17.53 -8.47 18.32
C GLN A 144 17.70 -9.79 17.56
N PRO A 145 18.37 -10.79 18.15
CA PRO A 145 18.62 -12.08 17.48
C PRO A 145 17.36 -12.80 17.02
N LYS A 146 16.23 -12.62 17.72
CA LYS A 146 14.96 -13.28 17.36
C LYS A 146 14.40 -12.80 16.02
N MET A 147 14.88 -11.68 15.48
CA MET A 147 14.47 -11.21 14.16
C MET A 147 14.82 -12.17 13.01
N ILE A 148 15.74 -13.12 13.21
CA ILE A 148 16.01 -14.18 12.22
C ILE A 148 14.75 -15.03 11.90
N ASP A 149 13.79 -15.08 12.83
CA ASP A 149 12.53 -15.81 12.67
C ASP A 149 11.37 -14.93 12.20
N THR A 150 11.58 -13.62 12.04
CA THR A 150 10.51 -12.69 11.65
C THR A 150 10.03 -12.95 10.23
N LYS A 151 8.76 -12.65 10.04
CA LYS A 151 8.06 -12.79 8.77
C LYS A 151 7.65 -11.42 8.28
N GLY A 152 7.97 -11.13 7.03
CA GLY A 152 7.45 -9.97 6.31
C GLY A 152 6.08 -10.29 5.73
N PRO A 153 5.60 -9.45 4.79
CA PRO A 153 4.38 -9.71 4.04
C PRO A 153 4.32 -11.12 3.48
N HIS A 154 3.14 -11.73 3.52
CA HIS A 154 2.84 -13.08 3.04
C HIS A 154 3.68 -14.19 3.68
N GLY A 155 4.28 -13.93 4.85
CA GLY A 155 5.06 -14.92 5.57
C GLY A 155 6.49 -15.11 5.04
N PHE A 156 6.96 -14.23 4.15
CA PHE A 156 8.31 -14.32 3.58
C PHE A 156 9.39 -14.03 4.62
N THR A 157 10.48 -14.80 4.56
CA THR A 157 11.60 -14.70 5.53
C THR A 157 12.67 -13.74 5.04
N LEU A 158 13.61 -13.39 5.92
CA LEU A 158 14.85 -12.72 5.50
C LEU A 158 15.58 -13.50 4.39
N HIS A 159 15.67 -14.84 4.47
CA HIS A 159 16.26 -15.65 3.41
C HIS A 159 15.52 -15.53 2.06
N TRP A 160 14.20 -15.38 2.08
CA TRP A 160 13.44 -15.11 0.85
C TRP A 160 13.86 -13.77 0.24
N HIS A 161 13.87 -12.71 1.05
CA HIS A 161 14.29 -11.38 0.61
C HIS A 161 15.73 -11.35 0.07
N ALA A 162 16.64 -12.08 0.71
CA ALA A 162 18.01 -12.20 0.23
C ALA A 162 18.11 -12.96 -1.11
N GLN A 163 17.30 -14.01 -1.30
CA GLN A 163 17.24 -14.73 -2.59
C GLN A 163 16.71 -13.85 -3.72
N VAL A 164 15.62 -13.11 -3.49
CA VAL A 164 15.06 -12.20 -4.51
C VAL A 164 15.94 -10.97 -4.74
N GLY A 165 16.78 -10.60 -3.78
CA GLY A 165 17.82 -9.57 -3.95
C GLY A 165 18.93 -9.96 -4.93
N GLY A 166 19.05 -11.26 -5.24
CA GLY A 166 19.97 -11.82 -6.21
C GLY A 166 21.43 -11.60 -5.84
N LYS A 167 22.29 -11.38 -6.85
CA LYS A 167 23.75 -11.21 -6.69
C LYS A 167 24.14 -10.17 -5.63
N ASN A 168 23.38 -9.08 -5.52
CA ASN A 168 23.69 -8.01 -4.56
C ASN A 168 23.46 -8.45 -3.10
N SER A 169 22.61 -9.45 -2.87
CA SER A 169 22.28 -9.96 -1.54
C SER A 169 22.94 -11.30 -1.20
N GLU A 170 23.88 -11.78 -2.02
CA GLU A 170 24.55 -13.08 -1.82
C GLU A 170 25.25 -13.15 -0.46
N ALA A 171 26.02 -12.12 -0.11
CA ALA A 171 26.69 -12.06 1.19
C ALA A 171 25.70 -12.01 2.38
N VAL A 172 24.53 -11.40 2.18
CA VAL A 172 23.47 -11.41 3.19
C VAL A 172 22.87 -12.81 3.31
N LEU A 173 22.60 -13.48 2.19
CA LEU A 173 22.07 -14.84 2.18
C LEU A 173 23.03 -15.82 2.89
N ASP A 174 24.33 -15.73 2.61
CA ASP A 174 25.35 -16.53 3.26
C ASP A 174 25.39 -16.27 4.77
N TYR A 175 25.35 -15.01 5.17
CA TYR A 175 25.28 -14.64 6.59
C TYR A 175 24.03 -15.20 7.27
N LEU A 176 22.85 -15.04 6.67
CA LEU A 176 21.60 -15.58 7.21
C LEU A 176 21.63 -17.11 7.31
N GLN A 177 22.21 -17.81 6.31
CA GLN A 177 22.40 -19.27 6.33
C GLN A 177 23.39 -19.72 7.41
N SER A 178 24.39 -18.89 7.74
CA SER A 178 25.34 -19.18 8.83
C SER A 178 24.68 -19.10 10.22
N ILE A 179 23.66 -18.25 10.39
CA ILE A 179 22.91 -18.12 11.65
C ILE A 179 21.81 -19.19 11.74
N LYS A 180 21.01 -19.33 10.68
CA LYS A 180 19.90 -20.27 10.60
C LYS A 180 19.86 -20.89 9.22
N LYS A 181 20.25 -22.16 9.16
CA LYS A 181 20.22 -22.92 7.91
C LYS A 181 18.79 -23.23 7.50
N LEU A 182 18.40 -22.84 6.28
CA LEU A 182 17.10 -23.17 5.68
C LEU A 182 17.31 -23.84 4.33
N GLU A 183 16.39 -24.74 3.96
CA GLU A 183 16.28 -25.21 2.58
C GLU A 183 15.80 -24.05 1.69
N LEU A 184 16.62 -23.69 0.70
CA LEU A 184 16.32 -22.61 -0.23
C LEU A 184 15.54 -23.15 -1.42
N LYS A 185 14.23 -22.89 -1.43
CA LYS A 185 13.36 -23.24 -2.56
C LYS A 185 13.59 -22.25 -3.71
N PRO A 186 13.59 -22.71 -4.97
CA PRO A 186 13.66 -21.81 -6.12
C PRO A 186 12.54 -20.76 -6.09
N ILE A 187 12.87 -19.52 -6.44
CA ILE A 187 11.89 -18.44 -6.54
C ILE A 187 11.12 -18.59 -7.86
N PRO A 188 9.79 -18.81 -7.87
CA PRO A 188 9.04 -19.18 -9.07
C PRO A 188 9.11 -18.17 -10.22
N PHE A 189 9.26 -16.88 -9.91
CA PHE A 189 9.24 -15.78 -10.88
C PHE A 189 10.63 -15.28 -11.29
N LEU A 190 11.70 -15.75 -10.64
CA LEU A 190 13.06 -15.50 -11.12
C LEU A 190 13.37 -16.52 -12.20
N LYS A 191 13.53 -16.06 -13.44
CA LYS A 191 14.04 -16.91 -14.51
C LYS A 191 15.49 -17.29 -14.19
N LYS A 192 15.82 -18.57 -14.34
CA LYS A 192 17.21 -19.04 -14.31
C LYS A 192 17.99 -18.53 -15.51
#